data_AF-A0A0E9SAY3-F1
#
_entry.id   AF-A0A0E9SAY3-F1
#
_cell.length_a   1.000
_cell.length_b   1.000
_cell.length_c   1.000
_cell.angle_alpha   90.00
_cell.angle_beta   90.00
_cell.angle_gamma   90.00
#
_symmetry.space_group_name_H-M   'P 1'
#
loop_
_entity.id
_entity.type
_entity.pdbx_description
1 polymer ?
#
loop_
_entity_poly.entity_id
_entity_poly.type
_entity_poly.pdbx_seq_one_letter_code
_entity_poly.pdbx_strand_id
1 'polypeptide(L)'
;MHHTEWRWDSKKHTGYVGLKNQGATCYMNSLLQTLFFTNQLRRAVYMMPTEGDDSSKSVPLALQRVFYELQHSDKPVGTKKLTKSFGWETLDSFMQHDVQELCRVLLDNVENKE
;
A
#
# COMPACT_ATOMS: atom_id res chain seq x y z
N MET A 1 21.82 28.94 11.87
CA MET A 1 20.63 28.39 12.54
C MET A 1 20.45 26.97 12.05
N HIS A 2 20.71 25.97 12.90
CA HIS A 2 20.57 24.57 12.53
C HIS A 2 19.08 24.19 12.59
N HIS A 3 18.46 23.95 11.43
CA HIS A 3 17.16 23.29 11.37
C HIS A 3 17.35 21.83 11.78
N THR A 4 17.16 21.54 13.07
CA THR A 4 16.87 20.16 13.49
C THR A 4 15.46 19.85 13.01
N GLU A 5 15.33 19.27 11.81
CA GLU A 5 14.11 18.57 11.43
C GLU A 5 13.84 17.55 12.53
N TRP A 6 12.78 17.78 13.31
CA TRP A 6 12.22 16.77 14.22
C TRP A 6 11.69 15.62 13.37
N ARG A 7 12.60 14.73 12.96
CA ARG A 7 12.27 13.58 12.14
C ARG A 7 11.61 12.56 13.06
N TRP A 8 10.28 12.63 13.15
CA TRP A 8 9.49 11.68 13.93
C TRP A 8 9.73 10.26 13.40
N ASP A 9 10.35 9.44 14.24
CA ASP A 9 10.56 8.02 13.97
C ASP A 9 9.34 7.24 14.48
N SER A 10 8.35 7.04 13.60
CA SER A 10 7.13 6.30 13.96
C SER A 10 7.43 4.89 14.44
N LYS A 11 8.40 4.20 13.81
CA LYS A 11 8.76 2.82 14.16
C LYS A 11 9.23 2.74 15.60
N LYS A 12 10.11 3.65 16.01
CA LYS A 12 10.64 3.70 17.38
C LYS A 12 9.58 3.94 18.44
N HIS A 13 8.55 4.74 18.15
CA HIS A 13 7.55 5.13 19.14
C HIS A 13 6.31 4.22 19.17
N THR A 14 5.92 3.62 18.04
CA THR A 14 4.68 2.83 17.93
C THR A 14 4.91 1.39 17.50
N GLY A 15 6.10 1.04 17.02
CA GLY A 15 6.39 -0.24 16.35
C GLY A 15 5.99 -0.26 14.86
N TYR A 16 5.37 0.80 14.34
CA TYR A 16 4.79 0.84 13.00
C TYR A 16 5.26 2.03 12.17
N VAL A 17 5.25 1.89 10.84
CA VAL A 17 5.54 2.98 9.89
C VAL A 17 4.30 3.42 9.14
N GLY A 18 4.28 4.70 8.77
CA GLY A 18 3.20 5.29 7.96
C GLY A 18 3.37 5.07 6.46
N LEU A 19 2.39 5.55 5.71
CA LEU A 19 2.42 5.63 4.25
C LEU A 19 2.68 7.07 3.83
N LYS A 20 3.48 7.27 2.77
CA LYS A 20 3.67 8.58 2.16
C LYS A 20 2.37 9.01 1.51
N ASN A 21 1.88 10.19 1.86
CA ASN A 21 0.75 10.78 1.15
C ASN A 21 1.24 11.32 -0.20
N GLN A 22 0.59 10.89 -1.29
CA GLN A 22 0.91 11.36 -2.65
C GLN A 22 0.11 12.61 -3.06
N GLY A 23 -0.80 13.08 -2.20
CA GLY A 23 -1.73 14.17 -2.52
C GLY A 23 -3.07 13.92 -1.82
N ALA A 24 -4.11 13.59 -2.59
CA ALA A 24 -5.45 13.27 -2.07
C ALA A 24 -5.65 11.77 -1.75
N THR A 25 -4.57 11.02 -1.51
CA THR A 25 -4.60 9.56 -1.33
C THR A 25 -4.84 9.09 0.11
N CYS A 26 -5.35 9.94 0.99
CA CYS A 26 -5.51 9.62 2.42
C CYS A 26 -6.48 8.44 2.65
N TYR A 27 -7.54 8.34 1.85
CA TYR A 27 -8.50 7.23 1.91
C TYR A 27 -7.81 5.89 1.62
N MET A 28 -6.97 5.84 0.58
CA MET A 28 -6.21 4.65 0.20
C MET A 28 -5.20 4.28 1.29
N ASN A 29 -4.52 5.27 1.88
CA ASN A 29 -3.56 5.01 2.95
C ASN A 29 -4.23 4.43 4.21
N SER A 30 -5.38 4.96 4.60
CA SER A 30 -6.17 4.41 5.71
C SER A 30 -6.63 2.99 5.42
N LEU A 31 -7.11 2.72 4.20
CA LEU A 31 -7.53 1.37 3.82
C LEU A 31 -6.34 0.40 3.84
N LEU A 32 -5.20 0.76 3.25
CA LEU A 32 -4.02 -0.10 3.20
C LEU A 32 -3.50 -0.48 4.59
N GLN A 33 -3.54 0.46 5.54
CA GLN A 33 -3.20 0.16 6.94
C GLN A 33 -4.22 -0.82 7.55
N THR A 34 -5.52 -0.61 7.35
CA THR A 34 -6.56 -1.54 7.82
C THR A 34 -6.36 -2.94 7.25
N LEU A 35 -6.14 -3.06 5.94
CA LEU A 35 -5.90 -4.35 5.28
C LEU A 35 -4.60 -5.03 5.75
N PHE A 36 -3.54 -4.24 5.96
CA PHE A 36 -2.26 -4.76 6.47
C PHE A 36 -2.39 -5.36 7.87
N PHE A 37 -3.16 -4.72 8.75
CA PHE A 37 -3.40 -5.22 10.11
C PHE A 37 -4.37 -6.40 10.17
N THR A 38 -5.10 -6.68 9.09
CA THR A 38 -5.83 -7.94 8.91
C THR A 38 -4.84 -9.07 8.61
N ASN A 39 -4.27 -9.64 9.67
CA ASN A 39 -3.17 -10.61 9.58
C ASN A 39 -3.40 -11.79 8.63
N GLN A 40 -4.64 -12.30 8.57
CA GLN A 40 -5.01 -13.41 7.68
C GLN A 40 -4.92 -12.98 6.21
N LEU A 41 -5.48 -11.82 5.86
CA LEU A 41 -5.39 -11.25 4.52
C LEU A 41 -3.94 -10.96 4.15
N ARG A 42 -3.16 -10.37 5.06
CA ARG A 42 -1.73 -10.10 4.82
C ARG A 42 -0.97 -11.38 4.47
N ARG A 43 -1.22 -12.49 5.17
CA ARG A 43 -0.63 -13.79 4.87
C ARG A 43 -1.08 -14.31 3.49
N ALA A 44 -2.37 -14.24 3.18
CA ALA A 44 -2.90 -14.65 1.88
C ALA A 44 -2.23 -13.87 0.74
N VAL A 45 -2.11 -12.54 0.87
CA VAL A 45 -1.42 -11.68 -0.10
C VAL A 45 0.03 -12.10 -0.32
N TYR A 46 0.76 -12.47 0.74
CA TYR A 46 2.14 -12.95 0.59
C TYR A 46 2.27 -14.31 -0.10
N MET A 47 1.22 -15.13 -0.09
CA MET A 47 1.23 -16.45 -0.72
C MET A 47 0.81 -16.43 -2.19
N MET A 48 0.34 -15.29 -2.70
CA MET A 48 -0.10 -15.19 -4.09
C MET A 48 1.06 -15.43 -5.08
N PRO A 49 0.86 -16.21 -6.16
CA PRO A 49 1.86 -16.41 -7.19
C PRO A 49 2.02 -15.12 -8.03
N THR A 50 3.20 -14.52 -7.94
CA THR A 50 3.56 -13.26 -8.61
C THR A 50 4.90 -13.33 -9.37
N GLU A 51 5.48 -14.51 -9.51
CA GLU A 51 6.79 -14.74 -10.15
C GLU A 51 6.79 -14.38 -11.65
N GLY A 52 5.65 -14.50 -12.33
CA GLY A 52 5.46 -14.15 -13.74
C GLY A 52 4.83 -12.78 -13.99
N ASP A 53 4.53 -12.03 -12.93
CA ASP A 53 3.75 -10.80 -13.03
C ASP A 53 4.59 -9.61 -13.53
N ASP A 54 4.00 -8.79 -14.41
CA ASP A 54 4.58 -7.49 -14.77
C ASP A 54 4.56 -6.57 -13.55
N SER A 55 5.76 -6.21 -13.09
CA SER A 55 6.00 -5.37 -11.92
C SER A 55 5.33 -3.98 -11.94
N SER A 56 4.88 -3.53 -13.11
CA SER A 56 4.21 -2.24 -13.32
C SER A 56 2.69 -2.33 -13.43
N LYS A 57 2.14 -3.54 -13.63
CA LYS A 57 0.70 -3.78 -13.86
C LYS A 57 0.07 -4.70 -12.82
N SER A 58 0.86 -5.52 -12.15
CA SER A 58 0.31 -6.45 -11.15
C SER A 58 0.00 -5.75 -9.83
N VAL A 59 -1.29 -5.68 -9.53
CA VAL A 59 -1.81 -5.23 -8.25
C VAL A 59 -1.38 -6.16 -7.10
N PRO A 60 -1.48 -7.50 -7.21
CA PRO A 60 -0.98 -8.42 -6.19
C PRO A 60 0.49 -8.16 -5.82
N LEU A 61 1.36 -8.03 -6.82
CA LEU A 61 2.79 -7.79 -6.62
C LEU A 61 3.06 -6.41 -6.00
N ALA A 62 2.31 -5.40 -6.41
CA ALA A 62 2.42 -4.07 -5.83
C ALA A 62 1.94 -4.05 -4.36
N LEU A 63 0.89 -4.80 -4.03
CA LEU A 63 0.37 -4.92 -2.66
C LEU A 63 1.34 -5.69 -1.76
N GLN A 64 1.90 -6.80 -2.25
CA GLN A 64 2.96 -7.56 -1.57
C GLN A 64 4.13 -6.65 -1.19
N ARG A 65 4.57 -5.78 -2.11
CA ARG A 65 5.64 -4.80 -1.84
C ARG A 65 5.26 -3.80 -0.75
N VAL A 66 4.05 -3.22 -0.81
CA VAL A 66 3.59 -2.27 0.20
C VAL A 66 3.53 -2.93 1.58
N PHE A 67 2.97 -4.14 1.69
CA PHE A 67 2.89 -4.87 2.95
C PHE A 67 4.28 -5.25 3.46
N TYR A 68 5.16 -5.73 2.58
CA TYR A 68 6.53 -6.05 2.93
C TYR A 68 7.27 -4.83 3.49
N GLU A 69 7.18 -3.67 2.83
CA GLU A 69 7.79 -2.44 3.30
C GLU A 69 7.15 -1.95 4.61
N LEU A 70 5.83 -2.07 4.81
CA LEU A 70 5.18 -1.70 6.07
C LEU A 70 5.68 -2.53 7.26
N GLN A 71 6.02 -3.80 7.01
CA GLN A 71 6.52 -4.70 8.04
C GLN A 71 8.00 -4.44 8.37
N HIS A 72 8.85 -4.18 7.37
CA HIS A 72 10.31 -4.18 7.54
C HIS A 72 10.97 -2.82 7.46
N SER A 73 10.34 -1.82 6.84
CA SER A 73 10.90 -0.48 6.74
C SER A 73 10.84 0.25 8.07
N ASP A 74 11.81 1.15 8.28
CA ASP A 74 11.83 2.17 9.34
C ASP A 74 11.43 3.55 8.80
N LYS A 75 11.14 3.64 7.50
CA LYS A 75 10.75 4.88 6.80
C LYS A 75 9.33 4.75 6.23
N PRO A 76 8.61 5.87 6.06
CA PRO A 76 7.30 5.86 5.43
C PRO A 76 7.31 5.21 4.03
N VAL A 77 6.34 4.34 3.80
CA VAL A 77 6.23 3.48 2.61
C VAL A 77 5.58 4.22 1.45
N GLY A 78 6.09 4.03 0.23
CA GLY A 78 5.57 4.68 -0.96
C GLY A 78 4.52 3.83 -1.68
N THR A 79 3.37 4.42 -2.04
CA THR A 79 2.27 3.70 -2.71
C THR A 79 2.23 3.92 -4.24
N LYS A 80 3.25 4.56 -4.84
CA LYS A 80 3.26 4.96 -6.26
C LYS A 80 3.15 3.78 -7.23
N LYS A 81 3.79 2.66 -6.90
CA LYS A 81 3.74 1.44 -7.73
C LYS A 81 2.36 0.81 -7.68
N LEU A 82 1.67 0.91 -6.54
CA LEU A 82 0.33 0.39 -6.35
C LEU A 82 -0.70 1.20 -7.14
N THR A 83 -0.66 2.53 -7.05
CA THR A 83 -1.56 3.38 -7.86
C THR A 83 -1.33 3.16 -9.35
N LYS A 84 -0.05 3.03 -9.77
CA LYS A 84 0.28 2.70 -11.16
C LYS A 84 -0.26 1.33 -11.60
N SER A 85 -0.23 0.31 -10.75
CA SER A 85 -0.78 -1.01 -11.10
C SER A 85 -2.29 -1.00 -11.28
N PHE A 86 -3.01 -0.05 -10.67
CA PHE A 86 -4.43 0.16 -10.95
C PHE A 86 -4.70 0.91 -12.26
N GLY A 87 -3.65 1.32 -12.98
CA GLY A 87 -3.78 2.17 -14.16
C GLY A 87 -4.13 3.62 -13.83
N TRP A 88 -4.07 4.03 -12.55
CA TRP A 88 -4.35 5.39 -12.13
C TRP A 88 -3.17 6.29 -12.52
N GLU A 89 -3.44 7.29 -13.37
CA GLU A 89 -2.49 8.35 -13.64
C GLU A 89 -2.41 9.32 -12.45
N THR A 90 -1.42 10.22 -12.48
CA THR A 90 -1.20 11.20 -11.41
C THR A 90 -2.46 12.01 -11.09
N LEU A 91 -3.33 12.24 -12.08
CA LEU A 91 -4.62 12.93 -11.92
C LEU A 91 -5.68 12.09 -11.18
N ASP A 92 -5.73 10.78 -11.40
CA ASP A 92 -6.68 9.88 -10.73
C ASP A 92 -6.34 9.71 -9.24
N SER A 93 -5.07 9.90 -8.86
CA SER A 93 -4.66 9.97 -7.45
C SER A 93 -5.26 11.16 -6.68
N PHE A 94 -5.82 12.14 -7.39
CA PHE A 94 -6.60 13.26 -6.83
C PHE A 94 -8.12 13.00 -6.83
N MET A 95 -8.59 11.93 -7.46
CA MET A 95 -9.98 11.51 -7.40
C MET A 95 -10.22 10.64 -6.17
N GLN A 96 -11.25 10.97 -5.39
CA GLN A 96 -11.73 10.11 -4.31
C GLN A 96 -12.46 8.93 -4.96
N HIS A 97 -11.76 7.81 -5.11
CA HIS A 97 -12.40 6.55 -5.43
C HIS A 97 -13.12 6.02 -4.19
N ASP A 98 -14.25 5.36 -4.41
CA ASP A 98 -14.95 4.68 -3.33
C ASP A 98 -14.03 3.60 -2.75
N VAL A 99 -13.82 3.66 -1.44
CA VAL A 99 -13.03 2.67 -0.68
C VAL A 99 -13.56 1.25 -0.91
N GLN A 100 -14.87 1.13 -1.16
CA GLN A 100 -15.54 -0.13 -1.46
C GLN A 100 -15.12 -0.71 -2.81
N GLU A 101 -14.88 0.11 -3.83
CA GLU A 101 -14.40 -0.34 -5.13
C GLU A 101 -12.97 -0.87 -5.04
N LEU A 102 -12.09 -0.17 -4.30
CA LEU A 102 -10.72 -0.63 -4.05
C LEU A 102 -10.70 -1.93 -3.25
N CYS A 103 -11.55 -2.07 -2.22
CA CYS A 103 -11.69 -3.32 -1.47
C CYS A 103 -12.16 -4.46 -2.37
N ARG A 104 -13.18 -4.23 -3.20
CA ARG A 104 -13.73 -5.24 -4.10
C ARG A 104 -12.68 -5.69 -5.12
N VAL A 105 -12.03 -4.75 -5.81
CA VAL A 105 -10.98 -5.08 -6.79
C VAL A 105 -9.85 -5.87 -6.14
N LEU A 106 -9.45 -5.52 -4.92
CA LEU A 106 -8.42 -6.25 -4.19
C LEU A 106 -8.88 -7.67 -3.84
N LEU A 107 -10.08 -7.84 -3.29
CA LEU A 107 -10.63 -9.14 -2.92
C LEU A 107 -10.88 -10.02 -4.15
N ASP A 108 -11.43 -9.46 -5.23
CA ASP A 108 -11.61 -10.16 -6.51
C ASP A 108 -10.25 -10.62 -7.07
N ASN A 109 -9.20 -9.81 -6.99
CA ASN A 109 -7.86 -10.21 -7.42
C ASN A 109 -7.23 -11.26 -6.50
N VAL A 110 -7.59 -11.27 -5.21
CA VAL A 110 -7.17 -12.33 -4.27
C VAL A 110 -7.85 -13.64 -4.64
N GLU A 111 -9.17 -13.62 -4.84
CA GLU A 111 -9.97 -14.81 -5.12
C GLU A 111 -9.67 -15.41 -6.51
N ASN A 112 -9.43 -14.60 -7.53
CA ASN A 112 -9.11 -15.08 -8.88
C ASN A 112 -7.67 -15.64 -9.02
N LYS A 113 -6.83 -15.51 -7.98
CA LYS A 113 -5.45 -16.03 -7.96
C LYS A 113 -5.24 -17.20 -6.98
N GLU A 114 -6.29 -17.67 -6.30
CA GLU A 114 -6.30 -18.99 -5.63
C GLU A 114 -6.42 -20.12 -6.66
#